data_AF-X0UG88-F1
#
_entry.id   AF-X0UG88-F1
#
_cell.length_a   1.000
_cell.length_b   1.000
_cell.length_c   1.000
_cell.angle_alpha   90.00
_cell.angle_beta   90.00
_cell.angle_gamma   90.00
#
_symmetry.space_group_name_H-M   'P 1'
#
loop_
_entity.id
_entity.type
_entity.pdbx_description
1 polymer ?
#
loop_
_entity_poly.entity_id
_entity_poly.type
_entity_poly.pdbx_seq_one_letter_code
_entity_poly.pdbx_strand_id
1 'polypeptide(L)' 'QRHVDYVHYNPVKHGLVERVEDWSWSTYHRYVREGVYPGRHWDDIQAECEELFVGE' A
#
# COMPACT_ATOMS: atom_id res chain seq x y z
N GLN A 1 5.53 0.14 10.90
CA GLN A 1 4.48 0.52 9.94
C GLN A 1 5.03 0.77 8.54
N ARG A 2 5.81 1.84 8.30
CA ARG A 2 6.27 2.26 6.96
C ARG A 2 6.84 1.16 6.03
N HIS A 3 7.63 0.22 6.56
CA HIS A 3 8.15 -0.89 5.75
C HIS A 3 7.05 -1.81 5.20
N VAL A 4 6.00 -2.07 5.98
CA VAL A 4 4.86 -2.90 5.55
C VAL A 4 4.03 -2.14 4.52
N ASP A 5 3.84 -0.85 4.72
CA ASP A 5 3.12 0.03 3.79
C ASP A 5 3.83 0.08 2.43
N TYR A 6 5.16 0.18 2.44
CA TYR A 6 5.97 0.06 1.21
C TYR A 6 5.82 -1.29 0.52
N VAL A 7 5.87 -2.40 1.26
CA VAL A 7 5.71 -3.75 0.69
C VAL A 7 4.34 -3.90 0.04
N HIS A 8 3.28 -3.38 0.67
CA HIS A 8 1.94 -3.41 0.10
C HIS A 8 1.80 -2.44 -1.09
N TYR A 9 2.48 -1.29 -1.08
CA TYR A 9 2.51 -0.32 -2.18
C TYR A 9 3.36 -0.75 -3.38
N ASN A 10 4.32 -1.65 -3.20
CA ASN A 10 5.30 -2.03 -4.21
C ASN A 10 4.70 -2.42 -5.58
N PRO A 11 3.60 -3.19 -5.66
CA PRO A 11 2.94 -3.50 -6.93
C PRO A 11 2.45 -2.26 -7.70
N VAL A 12 1.99 -1.23 -6.98
CA VAL A 12 1.58 0.07 -7.57
C VAL A 12 2.82 0.88 -7.98
N LYS A 13 3.84 0.96 -7.12
CA LYS A 13 5.13 1.64 -7.45
C LYS A 13 5.73 1.12 -8.75
N HIS A 14 5.64 -0.18 -9.01
CA HIS A 14 6.18 -0.80 -10.22
C HIS A 14 5.17 -0.93 -11.38
N GLY A 15 3.98 -0.36 -11.26
CA GLY A 15 2.97 -0.32 -12.32
C GLY A 15 2.37 -1.69 -12.68
N LEU A 16 2.39 -2.64 -11.75
CA LEU A 16 1.79 -3.97 -11.94
C LEU A 16 0.27 -3.95 -11.78
N VAL A 17 -0.23 -3.03 -10.96
CA VAL A 17 -1.67 -2.79 -10.69
C VAL A 17 -1.90 -1.31 -10.40
N GLU A 18 -3.14 -0.84 -10.60
CA GLU A 18 -3.53 0.54 -10.29
C GLU A 18 -3.81 0.76 -8.79
N ARG A 19 -4.28 -0.28 -8.10
CA ARG A 19 -4.62 -0.24 -6.67
C ARG A 19 -4.00 -1.42 -5.93
N VAL A 20 -3.62 -1.23 -4.67
CA VAL A 20 -3.01 -2.31 -3.85
C VAL A 20 -3.94 -3.49 -3.62
N GLU A 21 -5.25 -3.23 -3.57
CA GLU A 21 -6.28 -4.27 -3.45
C GLU A 21 -6.38 -5.18 -4.68
N ASP A 22 -5.95 -4.72 -5.86
CA ASP A 22 -5.95 -5.54 -7.06
C ASP A 22 -4.81 -6.58 -7.05
N TRP A 23 -3.79 -6.38 -6.20
CA TRP A 23 -2.70 -7.35 -6.04
C TRP A 23 -3.11 -8.52 -5.15
N SER A 24 -3.53 -9.61 -5.78
CA SER A 24 -4.00 -10.83 -5.09
C SER A 24 -2.92 -11.52 -4.24
N TRP A 25 -1.65 -11.31 -4.54
CA TRP A 25 -0.49 -11.98 -3.92
C TRP A 25 0.09 -11.20 -2.73
N SER A 26 -0.69 -10.30 -2.14
CA SER A 26 -0.28 -9.46 -1.02
C SER A 26 -0.82 -9.96 0.33
N THR A 27 -0.06 -9.78 1.40
CA THR A 27 -0.58 -9.89 2.77
C THR A 27 -1.55 -8.77 3.15
N TYR A 28 -1.70 -7.75 2.29
CA TYR A 28 -2.63 -6.64 2.43
C TYR A 28 -4.04 -7.09 2.79
N HIS A 29 -4.60 -8.09 2.08
CA HIS A 29 -5.95 -8.60 2.29
C HIS A 29 -6.21 -9.07 3.71
N ARG A 30 -5.20 -9.71 4.32
CA ARG A 30 -5.26 -10.13 5.71
C ARG A 30 -5.23 -8.93 6.65
N TYR A 31 -4.37 -7.95 6.39
CA TYR A 31 -4.23 -6.75 7.22
C TYR A 31 -5.50 -5.89 7.24
N VAL A 32 -6.21 -5.81 6.11
CA VAL A 32 -7.52 -5.17 6.03
C VAL A 32 -8.54 -5.93 6.89
N ARG A 33 -8.61 -7.26 6.74
CA ARG A 33 -9.55 -8.11 7.51
C ARG A 33 -9.31 -8.07 9.01
N GLU A 34 -8.06 -7.99 9.42
CA GLU A 34 -7.64 -7.92 10.84
C GLU A 34 -7.74 -6.51 11.42
N GLY A 35 -8.12 -5.51 10.61
CA GLY A 35 -8.23 -4.13 11.05
C GLY A 35 -6.89 -3.53 11.47
N VAL A 36 -5.78 -3.95 10.84
CA VAL A 36 -4.42 -3.41 11.06
C VAL A 36 -4.23 -2.05 10.40
N TYR A 37 -5.11 -1.72 9.46
CA TYR A 37 -5.27 -0.38 8.88
C TYR A 37 -6.51 0.36 9.43
N PRO A 38 -6.77 0.43 10.75
CA PRO A 38 -7.96 1.11 11.25
C PRO A 38 -7.70 2.63 11.18
N GLY A 39 -8.49 3.33 10.38
CA GLY A 39 -8.48 4.80 10.33
C GLY A 39 -7.41 5.45 9.46
N ARG A 40 -6.64 4.69 8.67
CA ARG A 40 -5.93 5.24 7.51
C ARG A 40 -6.73 4.94 6.25
N HIS A 41 -7.06 5.96 5.48
CA HIS A 41 -7.51 5.70 4.12
C HIS A 41 -6.32 5.21 3.30
N TRP A 42 -6.55 4.24 2.41
CA TRP A 42 -5.50 3.78 1.51
C TRP A 42 -4.96 4.93 0.65
N ASP A 43 -5.82 5.87 0.26
CA ASP A 43 -5.43 7.08 -0.47
C ASP A 43 -4.36 7.88 0.30
N ASP A 44 -4.42 7.89 1.64
CA ASP A 44 -3.41 8.54 2.49
C ASP A 44 -2.09 7.76 2.48
N ILE A 45 -2.15 6.42 2.54
CA ILE A 45 -0.95 5.56 2.52
C ILE A 45 -0.27 5.63 1.16
N GLN A 46 -1.07 5.69 0.08
CA GLN A 46 -0.58 5.86 -1.27
C GLN A 46 0.10 7.21 -1.42
N ALA A 47 -0.52 8.32 -0.97
CA ALA A 47 0.09 9.64 -0.99
C ALA A 47 1.37 9.71 -0.14
N GLU A 48 1.37 9.14 1.08
CA GLU A 48 2.57 9.07 1.93
C GLU A 48 3.70 8.26 1.25
N CYS A 49 3.37 7.14 0.60
CA CYS A 49 4.36 6.34 -0.12
C CYS A 49 4.85 7.09 -1.37
N GLU A 50 3.97 7.69 -2.16
CA GLU A 50 4.34 8.51 -3.32
C GLU A 50 5.27 9.65 -2.90
N GLU A 51 4.91 10.43 -1.87
CA GLU A 51 5.73 11.52 -1.32
C GLU A 51 7.12 11.06 -0.83
N LEU A 52 7.20 9.87 -0.23
CA LEU A 52 8.47 9.28 0.19
C LEU A 52 9.40 8.92 -0.98
N PHE A 53 8.87 8.78 -2.19
CA PHE A 53 9.63 8.40 -3.39
C PHE A 53 9.55 9.43 -4.54
N VAL A 54 8.99 10.63 -4.32
CA VAL A 54 9.10 11.74 -5.28
C VAL A 54 10.57 12.14 -5.40
N GLY A 55 11.23 11.70 -6.47
CA GLY A 55 12.62 12.04 -6.79
C GLY A 55 13.53 10.87 -7.16
N GLU A 56 13.07 9.61 -7.13
CA GLU A 56 13.75 8.47 -7.75
C GLU A 56 13.35 8.26 -9.23
#